data_AF-A0A1W9L0Z5-F1
#
_entry.id   AF-A0A1W9L0Z5-F1
#
_cell.length_a   1.000
_cell.length_b   1.000
_cell.length_c   1.000
_cell.angle_alpha   90.00
_cell.angle_beta   90.00
_cell.angle_gamma   90.00
#
_symmetry.space_group_name_H-M   'P 1'
#
loop_
_entity.id
_entity.type
_entity.pdbx_description
1 polymer ?
#
loop_
_entity_poly.entity_id
_entity_poly.type
_entity_poly.pdbx_seq_one_letter_code
_entity_poly.pdbx_strand_id
1 'polypeptide(L)'
;MSCTGTSVSISETFKGSTGELLCQPATLSLSSVAGTLTDQHIVCTFNQCGETTPVEVSTPITCDDSHLDQCTTQEQCESIGKYWYSEKCNTTPEITSKPGNVTLPTGESKTSLSSFTGGLAISGGNRQPSATLNLADPVEVSGNIMIDQAHVGQTADLFVYAETTIPINPYTLYFMLKGKPVLEILMWDKKPKNLVAFKDNVILETEQQIFMYQGQFIYPGTLKVYFGYRLTDGTLVTSGESIDVTIN
;
A
#
# COMPACT_ATOMS: atom_id res chain seq x y z
N MET A 1 -18.94 -8.83 32.88
CA MET A 1 -18.83 -7.80 33.94
C MET A 1 -20.16 -7.70 34.64
N SER A 2 -20.21 -7.98 35.94
CA SER A 2 -21.40 -7.81 36.76
C SER A 2 -21.42 -6.39 37.33
N CYS A 3 -22.52 -5.66 37.15
CA CYS A 3 -22.81 -4.47 37.96
C CYS A 3 -23.19 -4.94 39.37
N THR A 4 -22.20 -5.35 40.15
CA THR A 4 -22.37 -5.68 41.57
C THR A 4 -21.72 -4.57 42.36
N GLY A 5 -22.52 -3.56 42.71
CA GLY A 5 -22.04 -2.41 43.47
C GLY A 5 -23.19 -1.53 43.91
N THR A 6 -23.48 -1.60 45.20
CA THR A 6 -24.28 -0.65 45.98
C THR A 6 -25.78 -0.72 45.73
N SER A 7 -26.49 -1.35 46.67
CA SER A 7 -27.92 -1.18 46.86
C SER A 7 -28.23 0.30 47.07
N VAL A 8 -28.71 0.98 46.04
CA VAL A 8 -29.36 2.29 46.19
C VAL A 8 -30.79 1.99 46.63
N SER A 9 -31.04 2.06 47.93
CA SER A 9 -32.40 2.03 48.46
C SER A 9 -33.07 3.37 48.16
N ILE A 10 -33.91 3.41 47.13
CA ILE A 10 -34.77 4.55 46.84
C ILE A 10 -36.06 4.35 47.67
N SER A 11 -36.20 5.09 48.76
CA SER A 11 -37.41 5.07 49.58
C SER A 11 -38.22 6.34 49.34
N GLU A 12 -39.04 6.38 48.29
CA GLU A 12 -40.15 7.35 48.24
C GLU A 12 -41.41 6.67 47.69
N THR A 13 -42.43 6.59 48.54
CA THR A 13 -43.77 6.14 48.18
C THR A 13 -44.63 7.37 47.93
N PHE A 14 -44.84 7.76 46.68
CA PHE A 14 -45.87 8.75 46.35
C PHE A 14 -47.18 8.02 46.03
N LYS A 15 -48.15 8.12 46.95
CA LYS A 15 -49.56 7.78 46.67
C LYS A 15 -50.25 9.00 46.05
N GLY A 16 -50.46 8.98 44.73
CA GLY A 16 -51.43 9.85 44.07
C GLY A 16 -52.87 9.43 44.42
N SER A 17 -53.80 10.39 44.54
CA SER A 17 -55.17 10.16 45.01
C SER A 17 -56.10 9.45 44.01
N THR A 18 -55.61 9.05 42.84
CA THR A 18 -56.42 8.38 41.80
C THR A 18 -55.90 7.02 41.34
N GLY A 19 -54.87 6.46 41.98
CA GLY A 19 -54.44 5.08 41.70
C GLY A 19 -53.85 4.81 40.31
N GLU A 20 -53.39 5.85 39.61
CA GLU A 20 -52.71 5.74 38.31
C GLU A 20 -51.21 6.03 38.50
N LEU A 21 -50.36 5.07 38.11
CA LEU A 21 -48.90 5.18 38.22
C LEU A 21 -48.39 6.05 37.05
N LEU A 22 -48.03 7.31 37.32
CA LEU A 22 -47.39 8.19 36.33
C LEU A 22 -45.86 8.07 36.44
N CYS A 23 -45.23 7.54 35.40
CA CYS A 23 -43.77 7.54 35.26
C CYS A 23 -43.29 8.96 34.91
N GLN A 24 -42.59 9.62 35.84
CA GLN A 24 -41.77 10.80 35.51
C GLN A 24 -40.29 10.42 35.40
N PRO A 25 -39.55 10.94 34.42
CA PRO A 25 -38.11 10.75 34.35
C PRO A 25 -37.42 11.52 35.47
N ALA A 26 -36.70 10.81 36.35
CA ALA A 26 -35.81 11.42 37.33
C ALA A 26 -34.38 11.45 36.78
N THR A 27 -33.82 12.63 36.56
CA THR A 27 -32.39 12.82 36.29
C THR A 27 -31.61 12.79 37.61
N LEU A 28 -30.78 11.77 37.81
CA LEU A 28 -29.79 11.71 38.89
C LEU A 28 -28.45 12.24 38.38
N SER A 29 -27.93 13.31 39.00
CA SER A 29 -26.54 13.72 38.83
C SER A 29 -25.67 13.01 39.88
N LEU A 30 -24.73 12.19 39.42
CA LEU A 30 -23.69 11.60 40.27
C LEU A 30 -22.53 12.59 40.38
N SER A 31 -22.32 13.19 41.55
CA SER A 31 -21.07 13.88 41.86
C SER A 31 -20.05 12.90 42.45
N SER A 32 -18.92 12.80 41.75
CA SER A 32 -17.62 12.25 42.17
C SER A 32 -17.57 10.77 42.62
N VAL A 33 -17.05 9.92 41.74
CA VAL A 33 -16.30 8.72 42.14
C VAL A 33 -14.82 9.02 41.89
N ALA A 34 -14.02 9.04 42.94
CA ALA A 34 -12.57 9.12 42.84
C ALA A 34 -12.01 7.72 42.50
N GLY A 35 -11.54 7.56 41.28
CA GLY A 35 -10.83 6.38 40.81
C GLY A 35 -10.37 6.61 39.37
N THR A 36 -9.08 6.40 39.11
CA THR A 36 -8.49 6.54 37.78
C THR A 36 -9.08 5.52 36.82
N LEU A 37 -10.05 5.95 36.02
CA LEU A 37 -10.58 5.23 34.87
C LEU A 37 -9.92 5.81 33.63
N THR A 38 -9.09 5.01 32.96
CA THR A 38 -8.69 5.27 31.58
C THR A 38 -9.88 4.98 30.67
N ASP A 39 -10.52 6.05 30.24
CA ASP A 39 -11.28 6.19 29.00
C ASP A 39 -12.48 5.25 28.73
N GLN A 40 -13.38 5.11 29.70
CA GLN A 40 -14.73 4.59 29.46
C GLN A 40 -15.80 5.43 30.16
N HIS A 41 -16.58 6.18 29.38
CA HIS A 41 -17.83 6.81 29.84
C HIS A 41 -18.93 5.73 29.90
N ILE A 42 -19.22 5.22 31.10
CA ILE A 42 -20.39 4.35 31.33
C ILE A 42 -21.59 5.24 31.65
N VAL A 43 -22.56 5.29 30.72
CA VAL A 43 -23.87 5.92 30.95
C VAL A 43 -24.90 4.82 31.18
N CYS A 44 -25.38 4.68 32.42
CA CYS A 44 -26.49 3.78 32.75
C CYS A 44 -27.80 4.57 32.75
N THR A 45 -28.69 4.31 31.80
CA THR A 45 -30.07 4.82 31.81
C THR A 45 -31.00 3.75 32.39
N PHE A 46 -31.63 4.03 33.52
CA PHE A 46 -32.66 3.14 34.09
C PHE A 46 -34.05 3.59 33.63
N ASN A 47 -34.68 2.82 32.75
CA ASN A 47 -36.12 2.95 32.49
C ASN A 47 -36.88 2.10 33.53
N GLN A 48 -37.75 2.72 34.32
CA GLN A 48 -38.54 2.03 35.36
C GLN A 48 -39.76 1.23 34.82
N CYS A 49 -39.62 0.61 33.65
CA CYS A 49 -40.59 -0.36 33.15
C CYS A 49 -39.82 -1.62 32.74
N GLY A 50 -40.19 -2.77 33.31
CA GLY A 50 -39.41 -4.00 33.33
C GLY A 50 -39.25 -4.74 31.99
N GLU A 51 -38.69 -4.09 30.98
CA GLU A 51 -38.10 -4.74 29.81
C GLU A 51 -36.62 -4.38 29.74
N THR A 52 -35.77 -5.31 30.16
CA THR A 52 -34.33 -5.23 29.92
C THR A 52 -34.05 -5.66 28.49
N THR A 53 -34.13 -4.74 27.53
CA THR A 53 -33.44 -4.96 26.25
C THR A 53 -31.93 -4.95 26.52
N PRO A 54 -31.16 -5.97 26.09
CA PRO A 54 -29.71 -5.91 26.18
C PRO A 54 -29.24 -4.66 25.42
N VAL A 55 -28.67 -3.71 26.14
CA VAL A 55 -27.94 -2.61 25.50
C VAL A 55 -26.68 -3.28 24.93
N GLU A 56 -26.63 -3.43 23.61
CA GLU A 56 -25.40 -3.86 22.95
C GLU A 56 -24.33 -2.83 23.25
N VAL A 57 -23.39 -3.23 24.10
CA VAL A 57 -22.19 -2.44 24.39
C VAL A 57 -21.38 -2.41 23.09
N SER A 58 -21.47 -1.32 22.34
CA SER A 58 -20.58 -1.11 21.20
C SER A 58 -19.16 -0.97 21.75
N THR A 59 -18.32 -1.97 21.53
CA THR A 59 -16.90 -1.88 21.84
C THR A 59 -16.31 -0.66 21.12
N PRO A 60 -15.38 0.08 21.74
CA PRO A 60 -14.71 1.17 21.06
C PRO A 60 -14.07 0.63 19.77
N ILE A 61 -14.33 1.30 18.65
CA ILE A 61 -13.74 0.95 17.36
C ILE A 61 -12.24 1.24 17.47
N THR A 62 -11.41 0.20 17.38
CA THR A 62 -9.96 0.31 17.44
C THR A 62 -9.37 0.34 16.04
N CYS A 63 -8.18 0.92 15.88
CA CYS A 63 -7.37 0.75 14.68
C CYS A 63 -7.14 -0.75 14.41
N ASP A 64 -7.69 -1.24 13.31
CA ASP A 64 -7.58 -2.61 12.83
C ASP A 64 -7.70 -2.65 11.30
N ASP A 65 -7.61 -3.85 10.71
CA ASP A 65 -7.70 -4.04 9.26
C ASP A 65 -9.00 -3.53 8.61
N SER A 66 -10.09 -3.46 9.39
CA SER A 66 -11.42 -3.02 8.93
C SER A 66 -11.70 -1.56 9.24
N HIS A 67 -10.96 -0.96 10.17
CA HIS A 67 -11.17 0.39 10.69
C HIS A 67 -9.89 1.24 10.57
N LEU A 68 -9.32 1.29 9.36
CA LEU A 68 -8.09 2.05 9.07
C LEU A 68 -8.21 3.55 9.40
N ASP A 69 -9.41 4.12 9.33
CA ASP A 69 -9.67 5.51 9.70
C ASP A 69 -9.42 5.79 11.20
N GLN A 70 -9.39 4.76 12.04
CA GLN A 70 -9.05 4.87 13.46
C GLN A 70 -7.54 4.79 13.71
N CYS A 71 -6.75 4.44 12.70
CA CYS A 71 -5.29 4.46 12.76
C CYS A 71 -4.82 5.90 12.50
N THR A 72 -4.63 6.67 13.57
CA THR A 72 -4.31 8.11 13.52
C THR A 72 -2.82 8.40 13.67
N THR A 73 -2.01 7.36 13.92
CA THR A 73 -0.55 7.47 13.99
C THR A 73 0.13 6.43 13.09
N GLN A 74 1.36 6.74 12.69
CA GLN A 74 2.24 5.83 11.96
C GLN A 74 2.42 4.49 12.68
N GLU A 75 2.72 4.53 13.99
CA GLU A 75 2.94 3.33 14.80
C GLU A 75 1.71 2.42 14.81
N GLN A 76 0.51 2.99 14.95
CA GLN A 76 -0.74 2.21 14.90
C GLN A 76 -0.90 1.53 13.54
N CYS A 77 -0.70 2.27 12.45
CA CYS A 77 -0.81 1.75 11.10
C CYS A 77 0.21 0.64 10.81
N GLU A 78 1.48 0.85 11.18
CA GLU A 78 2.54 -0.13 10.96
C GLU A 78 2.37 -1.37 11.85
N SER A 79 1.79 -1.23 13.06
CA SER A 79 1.54 -2.35 13.96
C SER A 79 0.52 -3.37 13.41
N ILE A 80 -0.39 -2.92 12.54
CA ILE A 80 -1.33 -3.79 11.81
C ILE A 80 -0.84 -4.15 10.40
N GLY A 81 0.45 -3.89 10.10
CA GLY A 81 1.07 -4.25 8.83
C GLY A 81 0.61 -3.41 7.63
N LYS A 82 0.20 -2.16 7.87
CA LYS A 82 -0.25 -1.21 6.84
C LYS A 82 0.79 -0.11 6.60
N TYR A 83 0.52 0.78 5.66
CA TYR A 83 1.48 1.78 5.17
C TYR A 83 1.04 3.20 5.55
N TRP A 84 1.92 3.93 6.23
CA TRP A 84 1.66 5.31 6.65
C TRP A 84 2.23 6.32 5.65
N TYR A 85 1.36 7.09 5.00
CA TYR A 85 1.76 8.23 4.16
C TYR A 85 0.61 9.22 4.00
N SER A 86 0.94 10.47 3.65
CA SER A 86 -0.02 11.58 3.59
C SER A 86 -0.88 11.72 4.86
N GLU A 87 -0.27 11.50 6.02
CA GLU A 87 -0.92 11.55 7.35
C GLU A 87 -2.12 10.59 7.50
N LYS A 88 -2.13 9.50 6.73
CA LYS A 88 -3.19 8.48 6.76
C LYS A 88 -2.61 7.07 6.72
N CYS A 89 -3.38 6.12 7.25
CA CYS A 89 -3.10 4.71 7.12
C CYS A 89 -3.70 4.15 5.83
N ASN A 90 -2.88 3.46 5.04
CA ASN A 90 -3.27 2.95 3.73
C ASN A 90 -3.01 1.45 3.62
N THR A 91 -3.84 0.76 2.84
CA THR A 91 -3.72 -0.68 2.57
C THR A 91 -2.61 -1.03 1.58
N THR A 92 -2.06 -0.04 0.90
CA THR A 92 -1.07 -0.21 -0.16
C THR A 92 0.10 0.72 0.07
N PRO A 93 1.36 0.34 -0.22
CA PRO A 93 2.50 1.26 -0.17
C PRO A 93 2.34 2.43 -1.15
N GLU A 94 2.95 3.56 -0.81
CA GLU A 94 2.99 4.74 -1.68
C GLU A 94 3.87 4.48 -2.91
N ILE A 95 3.34 4.74 -4.11
CA ILE A 95 4.16 4.76 -5.33
C ILE A 95 4.76 6.16 -5.48
N THR A 96 6.03 6.31 -5.13
CA THR A 96 6.74 7.59 -5.25
C THR A 96 7.61 7.63 -6.50
N SER A 97 7.71 8.80 -7.13
CA SER A 97 8.65 9.02 -8.25
C SER A 97 10.07 9.13 -7.71
N LYS A 98 11.00 8.35 -8.26
CA LYS A 98 12.41 8.32 -7.85
C LYS A 98 13.33 8.77 -8.98
N PRO A 99 14.45 9.46 -8.69
CA PRO A 99 15.41 9.80 -9.72
C PRO A 99 16.02 8.54 -10.35
N GLY A 100 16.34 8.63 -11.63
CA GLY A 100 17.06 7.58 -12.34
C GLY A 100 18.58 7.61 -12.14
N ASN A 101 19.25 6.66 -12.76
CA ASN A 101 20.69 6.65 -12.98
C ASN A 101 20.97 6.90 -14.46
N VAL A 102 21.99 7.70 -14.76
CA VAL A 102 22.53 7.88 -16.11
C VAL A 102 23.87 7.19 -16.17
N THR A 103 24.08 6.31 -17.14
CA THR A 103 25.36 5.71 -17.48
C THR A 103 25.78 6.20 -18.87
N LEU A 104 26.89 6.94 -18.93
CA LEU A 104 27.46 7.44 -20.17
C LEU A 104 28.15 6.32 -20.95
N PRO A 105 28.35 6.47 -22.27
CA PRO A 105 29.11 5.50 -23.07
C PRO A 105 30.54 5.26 -22.57
N THR A 106 31.09 6.23 -21.84
CA THR A 106 32.41 6.14 -21.17
C THR A 106 32.41 5.22 -19.95
N GLY A 107 31.24 4.81 -19.45
CA GLY A 107 31.05 4.03 -18.23
C GLY A 107 30.84 4.87 -16.97
N GLU A 108 30.96 6.19 -17.05
CA GLU A 108 30.66 7.09 -15.92
C GLU A 108 29.17 7.06 -15.57
N SER A 109 28.86 7.11 -14.28
CA SER A 109 27.47 7.12 -13.79
C SER A 109 27.17 8.38 -12.97
N LYS A 110 25.97 8.94 -13.16
CA LYS A 110 25.45 10.10 -12.41
C LYS A 110 23.95 9.95 -12.15
N THR A 111 23.41 10.73 -11.23
CA THR A 111 21.95 10.80 -11.02
C THR A 111 21.26 11.47 -12.21
N SER A 112 20.15 10.90 -12.65
CA SER A 112 19.30 11.46 -13.70
C SER A 112 18.36 12.53 -13.15
N LEU A 113 18.04 13.53 -13.99
CA LEU A 113 16.92 14.43 -13.74
C LEU A 113 15.58 13.83 -14.14
N SER A 114 15.58 12.72 -14.90
CA SER A 114 14.36 11.94 -15.13
C SER A 114 13.93 11.25 -13.85
N SER A 115 12.61 11.20 -13.61
CA SER A 115 12.03 10.44 -12.51
C SER A 115 11.23 9.24 -13.01
N PHE A 116 11.19 8.21 -12.18
CA PHE A 116 10.66 6.89 -12.50
C PHE A 116 9.66 6.48 -11.44
N THR A 117 8.50 6.03 -11.88
CA THR A 117 7.44 5.52 -11.02
C THR A 117 7.04 4.16 -11.58
N GLY A 118 7.22 3.10 -10.80
CA GLY A 118 6.98 1.73 -11.24
C GLY A 118 6.12 0.97 -10.24
N GLY A 119 5.37 0.00 -10.73
CA GLY A 119 4.68 -0.93 -9.84
C GLY A 119 4.08 -2.14 -10.53
N LEU A 120 3.64 -3.08 -9.71
CA LEU A 120 2.83 -4.22 -10.12
C LEU A 120 1.44 -4.17 -9.51
N ALA A 121 0.45 -4.59 -10.27
CA ALA A 121 -0.91 -4.87 -9.79
C ALA A 121 -1.14 -6.39 -9.82
N ILE A 122 -1.72 -6.92 -8.75
CA ILE A 122 -2.11 -8.33 -8.64
C ILE A 122 -3.62 -8.43 -8.83
N SER A 123 -4.06 -9.28 -9.77
CA SER A 123 -5.48 -9.51 -10.08
C SER A 123 -6.31 -8.24 -10.33
N GLY A 124 -5.70 -7.25 -10.99
CA GLY A 124 -6.35 -5.96 -11.29
C GLY A 124 -6.51 -5.03 -10.08
N GLY A 125 -5.86 -5.35 -8.95
CA GLY A 125 -5.81 -4.48 -7.78
C GLY A 125 -4.97 -3.23 -7.99
N ASN A 126 -4.73 -2.50 -6.91
CA ASN A 126 -3.90 -1.30 -6.93
C ASN A 126 -2.43 -1.65 -7.23
N ARG A 127 -1.75 -0.75 -7.94
CA ARG A 127 -0.32 -0.89 -8.19
C ARG A 127 0.49 -0.64 -6.92
N GLN A 128 1.59 -1.38 -6.76
CA GLN A 128 2.51 -1.26 -5.65
C GLN A 128 3.96 -1.36 -6.17
N PRO A 129 4.94 -0.63 -5.61
CA PRO A 129 6.35 -0.75 -6.01
C PRO A 129 6.97 -2.08 -5.55
N SER A 130 6.34 -2.77 -4.59
CA SER A 130 6.70 -4.13 -4.21
C SER A 130 5.48 -4.96 -3.86
N ALA A 131 5.53 -6.27 -4.08
CA ALA A 131 4.49 -7.18 -3.62
C ALA A 131 4.98 -8.63 -3.47
N THR A 132 4.25 -9.41 -2.67
CA THR A 132 4.39 -10.86 -2.56
C THR A 132 3.16 -11.53 -3.17
N LEU A 133 3.36 -12.53 -4.02
CA LEU A 133 2.29 -13.21 -4.76
C LEU A 133 2.58 -14.70 -4.94
N ASN A 134 1.58 -15.44 -5.37
CA ASN A 134 1.70 -16.84 -5.77
C ASN A 134 1.82 -16.95 -7.29
N LEU A 135 2.44 -18.03 -7.79
CA LEU A 135 2.59 -18.27 -9.24
C LEU A 135 1.28 -18.18 -10.06
N ALA A 136 0.15 -18.55 -9.45
CA ALA A 136 -1.15 -18.52 -10.12
C ALA A 136 -1.75 -17.11 -10.22
N ASP A 137 -1.20 -16.13 -9.50
CA ASP A 137 -1.77 -14.79 -9.47
C ASP A 137 -1.48 -14.06 -10.79
N PRO A 138 -2.51 -13.58 -11.51
CA PRO A 138 -2.30 -12.74 -12.68
C PRO A 138 -1.74 -11.38 -12.24
N VAL A 139 -0.78 -10.87 -13.00
CA VAL A 139 -0.09 -9.61 -12.71
C VAL A 139 -0.07 -8.70 -13.92
N GLU A 140 0.00 -7.40 -13.63
CA GLU A 140 0.37 -6.36 -14.59
C GLU A 140 1.55 -5.57 -14.01
N VAL A 141 2.68 -5.55 -14.73
CA VAL A 141 3.88 -4.77 -14.39
C VAL A 141 4.01 -3.62 -15.37
N SER A 142 4.11 -2.41 -14.83
CA SER A 142 4.20 -1.20 -15.63
C SER A 142 4.94 -0.10 -14.90
N GLY A 143 5.29 0.94 -15.65
CA GLY A 143 6.01 2.07 -15.13
C GLY A 143 5.76 3.31 -15.98
N ASN A 144 6.15 4.42 -15.41
CA ASN A 144 6.07 5.74 -15.98
C ASN A 144 7.43 6.43 -15.79
N ILE A 145 7.85 7.17 -16.80
CA ILE A 145 9.07 7.97 -16.77
C ILE A 145 8.69 9.41 -17.05
N MET A 146 8.98 10.31 -16.11
CA MET A 146 9.05 11.74 -16.39
C MET A 146 10.42 12.01 -17.00
N ILE A 147 10.44 12.29 -18.30
CA ILE A 147 11.68 12.44 -19.06
C ILE A 147 12.37 13.76 -18.71
N ASP A 148 13.70 13.74 -18.66
CA ASP A 148 14.50 14.97 -18.52
C ASP A 148 14.17 15.89 -19.70
N GLN A 149 13.83 17.14 -19.42
CA GLN A 149 13.45 18.11 -20.44
C GLN A 149 14.51 18.25 -21.56
N ALA A 150 15.79 18.01 -21.26
CA ALA A 150 16.86 18.01 -22.27
C ALA A 150 16.77 16.82 -23.25
N HIS A 151 16.10 15.74 -22.88
CA HIS A 151 15.93 14.51 -23.66
C HIS A 151 14.57 14.43 -24.39
N VAL A 152 13.59 15.27 -24.03
CA VAL A 152 12.28 15.31 -24.71
C VAL A 152 12.44 15.64 -26.19
N GLY A 153 11.73 14.90 -27.04
CA GLY A 153 11.78 14.99 -28.50
C GLY A 153 12.93 14.24 -29.15
N GLN A 154 13.89 13.72 -28.37
CA GLN A 154 14.93 12.85 -28.90
C GLN A 154 14.39 11.45 -29.20
N THR A 155 15.01 10.77 -30.16
CA THR A 155 14.75 9.35 -30.42
C THR A 155 15.59 8.49 -29.47
N ALA A 156 14.95 7.50 -28.85
CA ALA A 156 15.58 6.57 -27.93
C ALA A 156 14.99 5.17 -28.07
N ASP A 157 15.76 4.18 -27.66
CA ASP A 157 15.22 2.86 -27.38
C ASP A 157 14.73 2.82 -25.92
N LEU A 158 13.63 2.14 -25.63
CA LEU A 158 13.16 1.81 -24.28
C LEU A 158 13.58 0.39 -23.92
N PHE A 159 13.93 0.15 -22.66
CA PHE A 159 14.43 -1.13 -22.17
C PHE A 159 13.72 -1.54 -20.89
N VAL A 160 13.65 -2.85 -20.69
CA VAL A 160 13.27 -3.47 -19.43
C VAL A 160 14.24 -4.61 -19.16
N TYR A 161 14.78 -4.65 -17.94
CA TYR A 161 15.60 -5.75 -17.48
C TYR A 161 15.26 -6.11 -16.05
N ALA A 162 15.62 -7.31 -15.64
CA ALA A 162 15.35 -7.79 -14.31
C ALA A 162 16.51 -8.59 -13.74
N GLU A 163 16.68 -8.47 -12.43
CA GLU A 163 17.51 -9.35 -11.61
C GLU A 163 16.59 -10.36 -10.92
N THR A 164 16.98 -11.63 -10.84
CA THR A 164 16.20 -12.63 -10.12
C THR A 164 17.09 -13.62 -9.36
N THR A 165 16.58 -14.09 -8.23
CA THR A 165 17.14 -15.22 -7.48
C THR A 165 16.10 -16.34 -7.43
N ILE A 166 16.54 -17.57 -7.69
CA ILE A 166 15.65 -18.74 -7.73
C ILE A 166 15.97 -19.62 -6.51
N PRO A 167 14.97 -20.12 -5.75
CA PRO A 167 15.25 -20.89 -4.53
C PRO A 167 16.10 -22.14 -4.74
N ILE A 168 15.94 -22.81 -5.89
CA ILE A 168 16.69 -24.03 -6.24
C ILE A 168 18.16 -23.75 -6.60
N ASN A 169 18.50 -22.49 -6.88
CA ASN A 169 19.84 -22.08 -7.27
C ASN A 169 20.13 -20.65 -6.79
N PRO A 170 21.00 -20.46 -5.78
CA PRO A 170 21.26 -19.15 -5.20
C PRO A 170 21.99 -18.19 -6.14
N TYR A 171 22.27 -18.57 -7.40
CA TYR A 171 22.80 -17.64 -8.38
C TYR A 171 21.77 -16.59 -8.78
N THR A 172 22.22 -15.35 -8.77
CA THR A 172 21.52 -14.24 -9.37
C THR A 172 21.59 -14.34 -10.90
N LEU A 173 20.42 -14.41 -11.53
CA LEU A 173 20.27 -14.37 -12.98
C LEU A 173 19.79 -12.98 -13.41
N TYR A 174 20.14 -12.61 -14.64
CA TYR A 174 19.77 -11.33 -15.24
C TYR A 174 19.03 -11.59 -16.54
N PHE A 175 17.89 -10.93 -16.71
CA PHE A 175 17.05 -11.03 -17.88
C PHE A 175 16.77 -9.66 -18.48
N MET A 176 16.45 -9.62 -19.77
CA MET A 176 16.00 -8.43 -20.48
C MET A 176 14.82 -8.79 -21.37
N LEU A 177 13.92 -7.83 -21.56
CA LEU A 177 12.72 -8.01 -22.37
C LEU A 177 12.88 -7.39 -23.75
N LYS A 178 12.42 -8.12 -24.77
CA LYS A 178 12.26 -7.64 -26.14
C LYS A 178 10.77 -7.62 -26.47
N GLY A 179 10.22 -6.47 -26.86
CA GLY A 179 8.76 -6.30 -26.95
C GLY A 179 8.14 -6.59 -28.32
N LYS A 180 8.93 -6.77 -29.39
CA LYS A 180 8.43 -7.01 -30.76
C LYS A 180 9.20 -8.13 -31.46
N PRO A 181 8.55 -8.93 -32.34
CA PRO A 181 7.11 -8.93 -32.65
C PRO A 181 6.23 -9.58 -31.57
N VAL A 182 6.84 -10.31 -30.66
CA VAL A 182 6.25 -10.91 -29.45
C VAL A 182 7.16 -10.61 -28.28
N LEU A 183 6.63 -10.71 -27.06
CA LEU A 183 7.44 -10.59 -25.86
C LEU A 183 8.43 -11.76 -25.78
N GLU A 184 9.73 -11.48 -25.84
CA GLU A 184 10.79 -12.45 -25.60
C GLU A 184 11.54 -12.09 -24.31
N ILE A 185 11.80 -13.10 -23.47
CA ILE A 185 12.61 -12.99 -22.26
C ILE A 185 13.99 -13.57 -22.57
N LEU A 186 15.03 -12.74 -22.56
CA LEU A 186 16.40 -13.12 -22.92
C LEU A 186 17.31 -13.03 -21.69
N MET A 187 18.26 -13.94 -21.54
CA MET A 187 19.32 -13.79 -20.54
C MET A 187 20.22 -12.60 -20.90
N TRP A 188 20.60 -11.80 -19.92
CA TRP A 188 21.46 -10.63 -20.09
C TRP A 188 22.80 -10.81 -19.38
N ASP A 189 23.88 -10.38 -20.01
CA ASP A 189 25.26 -10.49 -19.49
C ASP A 189 25.70 -9.25 -18.68
N LYS A 190 24.75 -8.40 -18.28
CA LYS A 190 24.95 -7.13 -17.56
C LYS A 190 25.74 -6.08 -18.33
N LYS A 191 26.05 -6.28 -19.61
CA LYS A 191 26.73 -5.26 -20.42
C LYS A 191 25.67 -4.37 -21.06
N PRO A 192 25.69 -3.04 -20.81
CA PRO A 192 24.74 -2.10 -21.41
C PRO A 192 24.65 -2.17 -22.93
N LYS A 193 25.77 -2.46 -23.60
CA LYS A 193 25.84 -2.63 -25.06
C LYS A 193 25.02 -3.82 -25.58
N ASN A 194 24.86 -4.85 -24.77
CA ASN A 194 24.12 -6.07 -25.14
C ASN A 194 22.65 -6.02 -24.70
N LEU A 195 22.23 -4.94 -24.05
CA LEU A 195 20.85 -4.75 -23.63
C LEU A 195 19.97 -4.49 -24.87
N VAL A 196 18.95 -5.34 -25.07
CA VAL A 196 18.07 -5.28 -26.25
C VAL A 196 16.90 -4.33 -26.01
N ALA A 197 16.52 -3.57 -27.04
CA ALA A 197 15.38 -2.67 -26.96
C ALA A 197 14.09 -3.46 -26.70
N PHE A 198 13.38 -3.08 -25.65
CA PHE A 198 12.01 -3.49 -25.42
C PHE A 198 11.07 -2.83 -26.43
N LYS A 199 11.23 -1.52 -26.64
CA LYS A 199 10.65 -0.76 -27.75
C LYS A 199 11.74 0.06 -28.41
N ASP A 200 11.87 -0.05 -29.71
CA ASP A 200 12.89 0.61 -30.51
C ASP A 200 12.39 1.93 -31.10
N ASN A 201 13.29 2.88 -31.32
CA ASN A 201 13.04 4.13 -32.06
C ASN A 201 11.84 4.95 -31.56
N VAL A 202 11.69 5.07 -30.25
CA VAL A 202 10.63 5.86 -29.60
C VAL A 202 11.03 7.33 -29.55
N ILE A 203 10.14 8.23 -29.96
CA ILE A 203 10.31 9.67 -29.70
C ILE A 203 9.89 9.92 -28.26
N LEU A 204 10.81 10.43 -27.45
CA LEU A 204 10.55 10.66 -26.03
C LEU A 204 9.59 11.84 -25.84
N GLU A 205 8.47 11.58 -25.17
CA GLU A 205 7.54 12.61 -24.69
C GLU A 205 7.93 13.07 -23.28
N THR A 206 7.27 14.11 -22.74
CA THR A 206 7.50 14.54 -21.36
C THR A 206 7.19 13.44 -20.35
N GLU A 207 6.19 12.62 -20.64
CA GLU A 207 5.78 11.48 -19.83
C GLU A 207 5.74 10.23 -20.70
N GLN A 208 6.52 9.20 -20.33
CA GLN A 208 6.60 7.95 -21.08
C GLN A 208 6.05 6.79 -20.26
N GLN A 209 4.88 6.28 -20.64
CA GLN A 209 4.32 5.08 -20.05
C GLN A 209 4.88 3.80 -20.70
N ILE A 210 5.21 2.81 -19.86
CA ILE A 210 5.76 1.52 -20.27
C ILE A 210 4.94 0.39 -19.62
N PHE A 211 4.26 -0.40 -20.46
CA PHE A 211 3.65 -1.67 -20.07
C PHE A 211 4.67 -2.78 -20.30
N MET A 212 5.19 -3.38 -19.24
CA MET A 212 6.35 -4.27 -19.30
C MET A 212 5.94 -5.73 -19.42
N TYR A 213 4.95 -6.12 -18.62
CA TYR A 213 4.53 -7.51 -18.52
C TYR A 213 3.07 -7.61 -18.08
N GLN A 214 2.35 -8.56 -18.66
CA GLN A 214 1.01 -8.95 -18.21
C GLN A 214 0.88 -10.47 -18.35
N GLY A 215 0.50 -11.15 -17.28
CA GLY A 215 0.45 -12.61 -17.26
C GLY A 215 0.65 -13.22 -15.88
N GLN A 216 1.23 -14.41 -15.84
CA GLN A 216 1.54 -15.14 -14.60
C GLN A 216 3.03 -15.49 -14.59
N PHE A 217 3.67 -15.35 -13.44
CA PHE A 217 5.04 -15.81 -13.29
C PHE A 217 5.09 -17.34 -13.27
N ILE A 218 6.17 -17.90 -13.80
CA ILE A 218 6.31 -19.35 -14.01
C ILE A 218 7.36 -20.01 -13.09
N TYR A 219 8.08 -19.23 -12.27
CA TYR A 219 9.06 -19.73 -11.32
C TYR A 219 9.02 -18.93 -10.00
N PRO A 220 9.15 -19.61 -8.84
CA PRO A 220 9.23 -18.94 -7.55
C PRO A 220 10.59 -18.28 -7.37
N GLY A 221 10.67 -17.30 -6.46
CA GLY A 221 11.89 -16.57 -6.18
C GLY A 221 11.66 -15.08 -5.98
N THR A 222 12.72 -14.30 -6.17
CA THR A 222 12.63 -12.83 -6.16
C THR A 222 12.89 -12.28 -7.55
N LEU A 223 12.21 -11.20 -7.92
CA LEU A 223 12.40 -10.50 -9.18
C LEU A 223 12.48 -8.99 -8.89
N LYS A 224 13.55 -8.35 -9.35
CA LYS A 224 13.73 -6.90 -9.29
C LYS A 224 13.71 -6.36 -10.70
N VAL A 225 12.66 -5.63 -11.05
CA VAL A 225 12.46 -5.12 -12.41
C VAL A 225 12.93 -3.67 -12.51
N TYR A 226 13.72 -3.39 -13.53
CA TYR A 226 14.22 -2.06 -13.88
C TYR A 226 13.81 -1.72 -15.31
N PHE A 227 13.68 -0.43 -15.58
CA PHE A 227 13.29 0.06 -16.89
C PHE A 227 13.93 1.42 -17.16
N GLY A 228 14.00 1.79 -18.44
CA GLY A 228 14.74 2.97 -18.84
C GLY A 228 14.73 3.20 -20.34
N TYR A 229 15.58 4.11 -20.77
CA TYR A 229 15.80 4.44 -22.17
C TYR A 229 17.27 4.64 -22.50
N ARG A 230 17.64 4.44 -23.76
CA ARG A 230 18.99 4.68 -24.28
C ARG A 230 18.91 5.63 -25.45
N LEU A 231 19.60 6.75 -25.34
CA LEU A 231 19.71 7.74 -26.40
C LEU A 231 20.60 7.21 -27.55
N THR A 232 20.54 7.87 -28.70
CA THR A 232 21.31 7.50 -29.90
C THR A 232 22.82 7.62 -29.71
N ASP A 233 23.28 8.47 -28.79
CA ASP A 233 24.70 8.61 -28.43
C ASP A 233 25.21 7.46 -27.54
N GLY A 234 24.32 6.57 -27.09
CA GLY A 234 24.61 5.44 -26.21
C GLY A 234 24.43 5.74 -24.73
N THR A 235 24.04 6.96 -24.34
CA THR A 235 23.71 7.31 -22.95
C THR A 235 22.51 6.49 -22.50
N LEU A 236 22.68 5.71 -21.43
CA LEU A 236 21.64 4.88 -20.84
C LEU A 236 21.08 5.57 -19.60
N VAL A 237 19.75 5.71 -19.51
CA VAL A 237 19.05 6.27 -18.36
C VAL A 237 18.09 5.22 -17.81
N THR A 238 18.27 4.78 -16.57
CA THR A 238 17.49 3.70 -15.94
C THR A 238 16.83 4.16 -14.65
N SER A 239 15.82 3.44 -14.19
CA SER A 239 15.27 3.63 -12.84
C SER A 239 16.35 3.47 -11.78
N GLY A 240 16.29 4.32 -10.74
CA GLY A 240 17.20 4.24 -9.58
C GLY A 240 16.83 3.13 -8.61
N GLU A 241 15.53 2.83 -8.54
CA GLU A 241 14.94 1.76 -7.72
C GLU A 241 14.27 0.71 -8.63
N SER A 242 14.13 -0.51 -8.11
CA SER A 242 13.42 -1.61 -8.77
C SER A 242 11.97 -1.69 -8.34
N ILE A 243 11.16 -2.33 -9.19
CA ILE A 243 9.90 -2.94 -8.76
C ILE A 243 10.24 -4.32 -8.19
N ASP A 244 9.95 -4.54 -6.92
CA ASP A 244 10.37 -5.74 -6.18
C ASP A 244 9.23 -6.76 -6.06
N VAL A 245 9.42 -7.95 -6.59
CA VAL A 245 8.42 -9.03 -6.57
C VAL A 245 8.98 -10.23 -5.82
N THR A 246 8.21 -10.74 -4.86
CA THR A 246 8.45 -12.04 -4.25
C THR A 246 7.38 -13.02 -4.73
N ILE A 247 7.80 -14.15 -5.27
CA ILE A 247 6.95 -15.14 -5.93
C ILE A 247 7.05 -16.45 -5.14
N ASN A 248 5.94 -16.86 -4.53
CA ASN A 248 5.80 -18.08 -3.73
C ASN A 248 5.27 -19.25 -4.56
#